data_AF-A0A817D9L1-F1
#
_entry.id   AF-A0A817D9L1-F1
#
_cell.length_a   1.000
_cell.length_b   1.000
_cell.length_c   1.000
_cell.angle_alpha   90.00
_cell.angle_beta   90.00
_cell.angle_gamma   90.00
#
_symmetry.space_group_name_H-M   'P 1'
#
loop_
_entity.id
_entity.type
_entity.pdbx_description
1 polymer ?
#
loop_
_entity_poly.entity_id
_entity_poly.type
_entity_poly.pdbx_seq_one_letter_code
_entity_poly.pdbx_strand_id
1 'polypeptide(L)'
;MSPPCAIHTCKRKSQALCHCCSKNLCLDHLKEHNDLIYAQLNPLVGEINTLHNQMLALNVDEVIDKCRQKLDKWRHDCHTIIDCFYEEKCQELQQRCVQQASQKQKKIHQLKLKTNELIEEQEATHDDILSLKATINDIKHDN
;
A
#
# COMPACT_ATOMS: atom_id res chain seq x y z
N MET A 1 44.24 48.15 -40.26
CA MET A 1 43.02 48.96 -40.04
C MET A 1 42.15 48.24 -39.03
N SER A 2 41.75 48.88 -37.93
CA SER A 2 40.85 48.23 -36.95
C SER A 2 39.48 47.97 -37.59
N PRO A 3 38.89 46.77 -37.44
CA PRO A 3 37.60 46.46 -38.03
C PRO A 3 36.49 47.37 -37.47
N PRO A 4 35.42 47.64 -38.23
CA PRO A 4 34.26 48.37 -37.71
C PRO A 4 33.59 47.57 -36.59
N CYS A 5 32.86 48.28 -35.72
CA CYS A 5 32.03 47.63 -34.72
C CYS A 5 31.01 46.70 -35.41
N ALA A 6 30.77 45.52 -34.84
CA ALA A 6 29.88 44.49 -35.37
C ALA A 6 28.39 44.87 -35.34
N ILE A 7 28.06 46.00 -34.72
CA ILE A 7 26.72 46.58 -34.72
C ILE A 7 26.61 47.51 -35.93
N HIS A 8 25.78 47.13 -36.90
CA HIS A 8 25.68 47.78 -38.22
C HIS A 8 25.32 49.28 -38.17
N THR A 9 24.66 49.73 -37.11
CA THR A 9 24.30 51.14 -36.90
C THR A 9 25.43 51.97 -36.28
N CYS A 10 26.52 51.33 -35.83
CA CYS A 10 27.64 51.98 -35.16
C CYS A 10 28.74 52.39 -36.15
N LYS A 11 29.01 53.69 -36.25
CA LYS A 11 30.09 54.24 -37.08
C LYS A 11 31.48 54.17 -36.42
N ARG A 12 31.58 53.68 -35.18
CA ARG A 12 32.84 53.64 -34.42
C ARG A 12 33.67 52.41 -34.79
N LYS A 13 34.99 52.54 -34.74
CA LYS A 13 35.91 51.39 -34.89
C LYS A 13 35.82 50.48 -33.67
N SER A 14 35.96 49.18 -33.91
CA SER A 14 36.12 48.20 -32.83
C SER A 14 37.36 48.52 -32.00
N GLN A 15 37.23 48.38 -30.69
CA GLN A 15 38.33 48.54 -29.74
C GLN A 15 38.62 47.25 -28.97
N ALA A 16 37.69 46.29 -28.98
CA ALA A 16 37.86 45.00 -28.32
C ALA A 16 37.05 43.90 -29.03
N LEU A 17 37.55 42.67 -28.96
CA LEU A 17 36.82 41.47 -29.38
C LEU A 17 36.13 40.86 -28.16
N CYS A 18 34.81 40.70 -28.21
CA CYS A 18 34.10 39.87 -27.23
C CYS A 18 34.34 38.39 -27.58
N HIS A 19 35.10 37.67 -26.76
CA HIS A 19 35.41 36.26 -26.98
C HIS A 19 34.20 35.33 -26.80
N CYS A 20 33.21 35.72 -25.99
CA CYS A 20 31.99 34.94 -25.79
C CYS A 20 31.11 34.90 -27.04
N CYS A 21 31.13 35.97 -27.85
CA CYS A 21 30.26 36.11 -29.02
C CYS A 21 31.03 36.20 -30.34
N SER A 22 32.37 36.19 -30.29
CA SER A 22 33.28 36.42 -31.42
C SER A 22 32.96 37.70 -32.23
N LYS A 23 32.49 38.75 -31.54
CA LYS A 23 32.10 40.04 -32.14
C LYS A 23 33.07 41.16 -31.78
N ASN A 24 33.49 41.90 -32.79
CA ASN A 24 34.32 43.10 -32.65
C ASN A 24 33.45 44.28 -32.19
N LEU A 25 33.63 44.80 -30.99
CA LEU A 25 32.79 45.85 -30.39
C LEU A 25 33.61 47.11 -30.08
N CYS A 26 32.98 48.28 -30.17
CA CYS A 26 33.51 49.50 -29.56
C CYS A 26 33.27 49.48 -28.05
N LEU A 27 33.95 50.35 -27.29
CA LEU A 27 33.85 50.36 -25.82
C LEU A 27 32.42 50.50 -25.30
N ASP A 28 31.63 51.42 -25.88
CA ASP A 28 30.24 51.66 -25.45
C ASP A 28 29.38 50.39 -25.64
N HIS A 29 29.46 49.75 -26.81
CA HIS A 29 28.68 48.53 -27.08
C HIS A 29 29.22 47.30 -26.33
N LEU A 30 30.51 47.27 -25.96
CA LEU A 30 31.04 46.25 -25.07
C LEU A 30 30.48 46.43 -23.64
N LYS A 31 30.37 47.69 -23.19
CA LYS A 31 29.76 48.01 -21.89
C LYS A 31 28.29 47.65 -21.87
N GLU A 32 27.51 48.08 -22.86
CA GLU A 32 26.10 47.71 -23.00
C GLU A 32 25.91 46.19 -23.10
N HIS A 33 26.78 45.49 -23.83
CA HIS A 33 26.76 44.04 -23.92
C HIS A 33 26.97 43.38 -22.55
N ASN A 34 27.92 43.85 -21.77
CA ASN A 34 28.14 43.36 -20.41
C ASN A 34 26.97 43.72 -19.49
N ASP A 35 26.43 44.93 -19.58
CA ASP A 35 25.28 45.38 -18.80
C ASP A 35 24.04 44.51 -19.10
N LEU A 36 23.81 44.13 -20.35
CA LEU A 36 22.75 43.20 -20.76
C LEU A 36 22.94 41.79 -20.21
N ILE A 37 24.19 41.31 -20.13
CA ILE A 37 24.50 40.02 -19.50
C ILE A 37 24.22 40.06 -18.00
N TYR A 38 24.68 41.10 -17.31
CA TYR A 38 24.43 41.26 -15.87
C TYR A 38 22.93 41.46 -15.57
N ALA A 39 22.20 42.18 -16.43
CA ALA A 39 20.75 42.31 -16.34
C ALA A 39 20.02 40.97 -16.46
N GLN A 40 20.58 40.00 -17.19
CA GLN A 40 20.03 38.64 -17.30
C GLN A 40 20.48 37.71 -16.16
N LEU A 41 21.70 37.88 -15.65
CA LEU A 41 22.22 37.07 -14.55
C LEU A 41 21.54 37.38 -13.21
N ASN A 42 21.21 38.65 -12.95
CA ASN A 42 20.62 39.07 -11.67
C ASN A 42 19.27 38.37 -11.37
N PRO A 43 18.32 38.27 -12.32
CA PRO A 43 17.10 37.47 -12.14
C PRO A 43 17.37 36.00 -11.82
N LEU A 44 18.36 35.38 -12.49
CA LEU A 44 18.69 33.97 -12.26
C LEU A 44 19.19 33.71 -10.84
N VAL A 45 19.97 34.63 -10.26
CA VAL A 45 20.37 34.55 -8.85
C VAL A 45 19.15 34.59 -7.93
N GLY A 46 18.17 35.45 -8.25
CA GLY A 46 16.89 35.51 -7.53
C GLY A 46 16.11 34.20 -7.61
N GLU A 47 16.02 33.60 -8.80
CA GLU A 47 15.36 32.30 -9.01
C GLU A 47 16.07 31.18 -8.25
N ILE A 48 17.40 31.10 -8.32
CA ILE A 48 18.21 30.11 -7.60
C ILE A 48 17.98 30.23 -6.09
N ASN A 49 17.99 31.44 -5.55
CA ASN A 49 17.75 31.67 -4.12
C ASN A 49 16.32 31.30 -3.72
N THR A 50 15.34 31.57 -4.60
CA THR A 50 13.95 31.18 -4.37
C THR A 50 13.81 29.66 -4.31
N LEU A 51 14.40 28.95 -5.27
CA LEU A 51 14.42 27.48 -5.29
C LEU A 51 15.13 26.92 -4.04
N HIS A 52 16.25 27.51 -3.65
CA HIS A 52 16.98 27.10 -2.44
C HIS A 52 16.13 27.26 -1.17
N ASN A 53 15.45 28.40 -1.02
CA ASN A 53 14.58 28.65 0.13
C ASN A 53 13.36 27.72 0.12
N GLN A 54 12.79 27.43 -1.04
CA GLN A 54 11.72 26.43 -1.17
C GLN A 54 12.19 25.04 -0.73
N MET A 55 13.40 24.64 -1.13
CA MET A 55 14.00 23.37 -0.70
C MET A 55 14.23 23.32 0.81
N LEU A 56 14.69 24.41 1.43
CA LEU A 56 14.85 24.50 2.88
C LEU A 56 13.51 24.47 3.63
N ALA A 57 12.46 25.02 3.03
CA ALA A 57 11.12 25.01 3.60
C ALA A 57 10.43 23.63 3.48
N LEU A 58 10.94 22.72 2.63
CA LEU A 58 10.45 21.35 2.59
C LEU A 58 10.84 20.62 3.89
N ASN A 59 9.86 20.45 4.76
CA ASN A 59 10.01 19.61 5.94
C ASN A 59 9.94 18.13 5.53
N VAL A 60 11.08 17.58 5.08
CA VAL A 60 11.20 16.19 4.64
C VAL A 60 10.79 15.22 5.75
N ASP A 61 11.13 15.53 6.99
CA ASP A 61 10.79 14.69 8.15
C ASP A 61 9.26 14.59 8.32
N GLU A 62 8.54 15.70 8.16
CA GLU A 62 7.08 15.70 8.22
C GLU A 62 6.45 14.84 7.10
N VAL A 63 7.01 14.88 5.89
CA VAL A 63 6.55 14.04 4.77
C VAL A 63 6.81 12.56 5.07
N ILE A 64 8.00 12.23 5.56
CA ILE A 64 8.37 10.87 5.95
C ILE A 64 7.46 10.35 7.06
N ASP A 65 7.19 11.16 8.08
CA ASP A 65 6.34 10.77 9.21
C ASP A 65 4.89 10.54 8.76
N LYS A 66 4.35 11.38 7.87
CA LYS A 66 3.03 11.14 7.25
C LYS A 66 2.99 9.83 6.47
N CYS A 67 4.05 9.50 5.74
CA CYS A 67 4.16 8.23 5.04
C CYS A 67 4.22 7.03 6.01
N ARG A 68 5.01 7.14 7.08
CA ARG A 68 5.10 6.11 8.14
C ARG A 68 3.76 5.86 8.81
N GLN A 69 3.04 6.92 9.20
CA GLN A 69 1.71 6.79 9.80
C GLN A 69 0.72 6.04 8.89
N LYS A 70 0.77 6.28 7.57
CA LYS A 70 -0.06 5.55 6.60
C LYS A 70 0.31 4.07 6.52
N LEU A 71 1.61 3.76 6.55
CA LEU A 71 2.10 2.37 6.54
C LEU A 71 1.73 1.63 7.84
N ASP A 72 1.87 2.28 8.99
CA ASP A 72 1.50 1.70 10.28
C ASP A 72 -0.01 1.44 10.36
N LYS A 73 -0.82 2.38 9.87
CA LYS A 73 -2.26 2.17 9.76
C LYS A 73 -2.59 0.99 8.86
N TRP A 74 -2.02 0.94 7.67
CA TRP A 74 -2.23 -0.18 6.74
C TRP A 74 -1.85 -1.53 7.37
N ARG A 75 -0.71 -1.59 8.06
CA ARG A 75 -0.27 -2.79 8.78
C ARG A 75 -1.28 -3.21 9.86
N HIS A 76 -1.76 -2.27 10.67
CA HIS A 76 -2.73 -2.53 11.71
C HIS A 76 -4.07 -3.02 11.14
N ASP A 77 -4.56 -2.37 10.08
CA ASP A 77 -5.81 -2.74 9.41
C ASP A 77 -5.72 -4.16 8.84
N CYS A 78 -4.60 -4.53 8.21
CA CYS A 78 -4.37 -5.89 7.71
C CYS A 78 -4.37 -6.94 8.83
N HIS A 79 -3.67 -6.70 9.93
CA HIS A 79 -3.65 -7.63 11.06
C HIS A 79 -5.05 -7.80 11.65
N THR A 80 -5.80 -6.71 11.81
CA THR A 80 -7.17 -6.74 12.32
C THR A 80 -8.08 -7.62 11.46
N ILE A 81 -7.98 -7.52 10.13
CA ILE A 81 -8.76 -8.35 9.21
C ILE A 81 -8.40 -9.84 9.37
N ILE A 82 -7.10 -10.14 9.49
CA ILE A 82 -6.62 -11.53 9.67
C ILE A 82 -7.16 -12.10 10.98
N ASP A 83 -7.07 -11.34 12.07
CA ASP A 83 -7.53 -11.78 13.40
C ASP A 83 -9.05 -11.99 13.41
N CYS A 84 -9.82 -11.09 12.82
CA CYS A 84 -11.27 -11.24 12.67
C CYS A 84 -11.64 -12.50 11.88
N PHE A 85 -10.98 -12.74 10.75
CA PHE A 85 -11.24 -13.92 9.94
C PHE A 85 -10.86 -15.22 10.66
N TYR A 86 -9.73 -15.23 11.36
CA TYR A 86 -9.30 -16.37 12.17
C TYR A 86 -10.35 -16.71 13.23
N GLU A 87 -10.80 -15.71 13.99
CA GLU A 87 -11.78 -15.89 15.05
C GLU A 87 -13.13 -16.39 14.50
N GLU A 88 -13.58 -15.83 13.37
CA GLU A 88 -14.78 -16.32 12.67
C GLU A 88 -14.66 -17.80 12.31
N LYS A 89 -13.50 -18.24 11.78
CA LYS A 89 -13.28 -19.65 11.45
C LYS A 89 -13.17 -20.55 12.67
N CYS A 90 -12.61 -20.07 13.77
CA CYS A 90 -12.62 -20.80 15.04
C CYS A 90 -14.05 -21.02 15.54
N GLN A 91 -14.90 -19.99 15.47
CA GLN A 91 -16.30 -20.07 15.88
C GLN A 91 -17.11 -20.99 14.97
N GLU A 92 -16.93 -20.92 13.65
CA GLU A 92 -17.55 -21.85 12.69
C GLU A 92 -17.18 -23.31 13.00
N LEU A 93 -15.89 -23.57 13.27
CA LEU A 93 -15.41 -24.91 13.61
C LEU A 93 -16.03 -25.39 14.93
N GLN A 94 -16.01 -24.56 15.96
CA GLN A 94 -16.60 -24.89 17.25
C GLN A 94 -18.10 -25.22 17.11
N GLN A 95 -18.83 -24.40 16.36
CA GLN A 95 -20.26 -24.63 16.11
C GLN A 95 -20.50 -25.96 15.40
N ARG A 96 -19.72 -26.28 14.36
CA ARG A 96 -19.82 -27.56 13.65
C ARG A 96 -19.55 -28.74 14.58
N CYS A 97 -18.50 -28.68 15.40
CA CYS A 97 -18.18 -29.74 16.36
C CYS A 97 -19.30 -29.93 17.39
N VAL A 98 -19.85 -28.84 17.94
CA VAL A 98 -20.97 -28.91 18.90
C VAL A 98 -22.22 -29.49 18.24
N GLN A 99 -22.52 -29.11 17.01
CA GLN A 99 -23.66 -29.65 16.26
C GLN A 99 -23.50 -31.16 16.01
N GLN A 100 -22.32 -31.61 15.57
CA GLN A 100 -22.02 -33.02 15.36
C GLN A 100 -22.14 -33.82 16.67
N ALA A 101 -21.56 -33.31 17.77
CA ALA A 101 -21.65 -33.95 19.08
C ALA A 101 -23.11 -34.06 19.55
N SER A 102 -23.88 -32.98 19.40
CA SER A 102 -25.31 -32.96 19.77
C SER A 102 -26.13 -33.95 18.93
N GLN A 103 -25.84 -34.07 17.63
CA GLN A 103 -26.51 -35.02 16.75
C GLN A 103 -26.18 -36.47 17.14
N LYS A 104 -24.91 -36.76 17.45
CA LYS A 104 -24.51 -38.08 17.98
C LYS A 104 -25.22 -38.39 19.29
N GLN A 105 -25.31 -37.42 20.21
CA GLN A 105 -26.00 -37.59 21.48
C GLN A 105 -27.48 -37.89 21.30
N LYS A 106 -28.16 -37.23 20.34
CA LYS A 106 -29.54 -37.54 19.96
C LYS A 106 -29.69 -38.96 19.43
N LYS A 107 -28.82 -39.40 18.51
CA LYS A 107 -28.83 -40.78 17.98
C LYS A 107 -28.64 -41.81 19.11
N ILE A 108 -27.70 -41.57 20.03
CA ILE A 108 -27.47 -42.43 21.19
C ILE A 108 -28.71 -42.49 22.09
N HIS A 109 -29.38 -41.37 22.33
CA HIS A 109 -30.59 -41.33 23.14
C HIS A 109 -31.72 -42.13 22.48
N GLN A 110 -31.93 -41.97 21.18
CA GLN A 110 -32.91 -42.75 20.40
C GLN A 110 -32.61 -44.25 20.46
N LEU A 111 -31.33 -44.65 20.34
CA LEU A 111 -30.92 -46.04 20.48
C LEU A 111 -31.28 -46.61 21.86
N LYS A 112 -31.07 -45.83 22.92
CA LYS A 112 -31.43 -46.25 24.28
C LYS A 112 -32.94 -46.46 24.43
N LEU A 113 -33.75 -45.52 23.93
CA LEU A 113 -35.21 -45.63 23.98
C LEU A 113 -35.69 -46.89 23.24
N LYS A 114 -35.26 -47.06 21.97
CA LYS A 114 -35.64 -48.24 21.16
C LYS A 114 -35.19 -49.55 21.80
N THR A 115 -34.00 -49.57 22.41
CA THR A 115 -33.51 -50.76 23.12
C THR A 115 -34.39 -51.09 24.33
N ASN A 116 -34.79 -50.08 25.10
CA ASN A 116 -35.67 -50.28 26.25
C ASN A 116 -37.06 -50.77 25.83
N GLU A 117 -37.65 -50.18 24.78
CA GLU A 117 -38.94 -50.61 24.20
C GLU A 117 -38.91 -52.10 23.82
N LEU A 118 -37.88 -52.52 23.07
CA LEU A 118 -37.71 -53.93 22.67
C LEU A 118 -37.51 -54.88 23.86
N ILE A 119 -36.90 -54.42 24.96
CA ILE A 119 -36.75 -55.20 26.19
C ILE A 119 -38.09 -55.32 26.92
N GLU A 120 -38.84 -54.22 27.02
CA GLU A 120 -40.15 -54.18 27.69
C GLU A 120 -41.20 -55.03 26.96
N GLU A 121 -41.22 -54.98 25.62
CA GLU A 121 -42.14 -55.74 24.78
C GLU A 121 -41.77 -57.24 24.69
N GLN A 122 -40.50 -57.61 24.97
CA GLN A 122 -39.95 -58.96 24.81
C GLN A 122 -40.05 -59.55 23.38
N GLU A 123 -40.36 -58.73 22.37
CA GLU A 123 -40.57 -59.14 20.98
C GLU A 123 -39.48 -58.59 20.04
N ALA A 124 -38.21 -58.71 20.41
CA ALA A 124 -37.11 -58.26 19.55
C ALA A 124 -36.87 -59.20 18.35
N THR A 125 -36.88 -58.65 17.14
CA THR A 125 -36.54 -59.42 15.93
C THR A 125 -35.02 -59.40 15.65
N HIS A 126 -34.55 -60.34 14.83
CA HIS A 126 -33.16 -60.34 14.36
C HIS A 126 -32.82 -59.06 13.57
N ASP A 127 -33.78 -58.54 12.81
CA ASP A 127 -33.63 -57.30 12.03
C ASP A 127 -33.50 -56.07 12.94
N ASP A 128 -34.21 -56.03 14.06
CA ASP A 128 -34.05 -54.96 15.05
C ASP A 128 -32.64 -54.95 15.64
N ILE A 129 -32.10 -56.11 15.97
CA ILE A 129 -30.72 -56.25 16.49
C ILE A 129 -29.70 -55.81 15.43
N LEU A 130 -29.89 -56.20 14.16
CA LEU A 130 -29.02 -55.77 13.06
C LEU A 130 -29.08 -54.25 12.86
N SER A 131 -30.26 -53.65 12.90
CA SER A 131 -30.47 -52.20 12.77
C SER A 131 -29.80 -51.41 13.91
N LEU A 132 -29.93 -51.88 15.16
CA LEU A 132 -29.25 -51.28 16.31
C LEU A 132 -27.73 -51.38 16.16
N LYS A 133 -27.20 -52.54 15.75
CA LYS A 133 -25.76 -52.73 15.53
C LYS A 133 -25.21 -51.84 14.42
N ALA A 134 -25.95 -51.68 13.32
CA ALA A 134 -25.57 -50.80 12.22
C ALA A 134 -25.44 -49.35 12.71
N THR A 135 -26.46 -48.85 13.41
CA THR A 135 -26.45 -47.47 13.95
C THR A 135 -25.33 -47.25 14.97
N ILE A 136 -25.02 -48.25 15.81
CA ILE A 136 -23.87 -48.19 16.74
C ILE A 136 -22.55 -48.07 15.97
N ASN A 137 -22.39 -48.82 14.88
CA ASN A 137 -21.19 -48.77 14.06
C ASN A 137 -21.04 -47.42 13.34
N ASP A 138 -22.13 -46.85 12.83
CA ASP A 138 -22.11 -45.52 12.20
C ASP A 138 -21.63 -44.44 13.18
N ILE A 139 -22.16 -44.44 14.41
CA ILE A 139 -21.76 -43.48 15.46
C ILE A 139 -20.27 -43.62 15.83
N LYS A 140 -19.73 -44.84 15.79
CA LYS A 140 -18.33 -45.14 16.09
C LYS A 140 -17.36 -44.73 14.97
N HIS A 141 -17.79 -44.78 13.72
CA HIS A 141 -16.93 -44.53 12.56
C HIS A 141 -17.04 -43.10 11.99
N ASP A 142 -18.05 -42.32 12.36
CA ASP A 142 -18.15 -40.88 12.06
C ASP A 142 -17.11 -40.07 12.87
N ASN A 143 -15.79 -40.27 12.70
CA ASN A 143 -14.74 -39.39 13.25
C ASN A 143 -14.17 -38.45 12.19
#